data_AF-A0AAW0BB64-F1
#
_entry.id   AF-A0AAW0BB64-F1
#
_cell.length_a   1.000
_cell.length_b   1.000
_cell.length_c   1.000
_cell.angle_alpha   90.00
_cell.angle_beta   90.00
_cell.angle_gamma   90.00
#
_symmetry.space_group_name_H-M   'P 1'
#
loop_
_entity.id
_entity.type
_entity.pdbx_description
1 polymer ?
#
loop_
_entity_poly.entity_id
_entity_poly.type
_entity_poly.pdbx_seq_one_letter_code
_entity_poly.pdbx_strand_id
1 'polypeptide(L)'
;MNPQDEFSPVISTLSYLAHDWLHGFVQAIKTYRATIGLPPPHPAYPLPATFPFGELTEVFNWVQLVDDATQINQRFPVRMAFTEGNAARWDPLVWVVHSGDIVIGILELDRRVSIDQSVISVDPIFILERMGEAVQRQTKLVVSSHIIMCTPNGQVATTNNSVWYEVYEVRTAADELVQELVRRVISHPRHCPECRVWLPHSGPSHCLQHLPA
;
A
#
# COMPACT_ATOMS: atom_id res chain seq x y z
N MET A 1 12.34 -28.65 -16.87
CA MET A 1 11.84 -27.27 -17.03
C MET A 1 10.92 -27.02 -15.86
N ASN A 2 11.22 -26.01 -15.04
CA ASN A 2 10.44 -25.72 -13.84
C ASN A 2 9.16 -24.98 -14.29
N PRO A 3 7.94 -25.45 -13.99
CA PRO A 3 6.71 -24.80 -14.45
C PRO A 3 6.56 -23.34 -13.98
N GLN A 4 7.35 -22.90 -13.00
CA GLN A 4 7.43 -21.49 -12.59
C GLN A 4 8.11 -20.57 -13.61
N ASP A 5 9.00 -21.08 -14.48
CA ASP A 5 9.70 -20.25 -15.48
C ASP A 5 8.79 -19.89 -16.67
N GLU A 6 7.74 -20.67 -16.94
CA GLU A 6 6.83 -20.47 -18.08
C GLU A 6 5.81 -19.32 -17.85
N PHE A 7 5.46 -19.02 -16.60
CA PHE A 7 4.49 -17.97 -16.26
C PHE A 7 5.11 -16.58 -16.04
N SER A 8 6.43 -16.51 -15.88
CA SER A 8 7.18 -15.26 -15.69
C SER A 8 6.85 -14.16 -16.72
N PRO A 9 6.78 -14.43 -18.05
CA PRO A 9 6.43 -13.41 -19.03
C PRO A 9 4.97 -12.94 -18.88
N VAL A 10 4.03 -13.84 -18.59
CA VAL A 10 2.61 -13.49 -18.41
C VAL A 10 2.42 -12.59 -17.18
N ILE A 11 3.05 -12.94 -16.05
CA ILE A 11 2.99 -12.13 -14.83
C ILE A 11 3.62 -10.75 -15.08
N SER A 12 4.74 -10.70 -15.80
CA SER A 12 5.40 -9.43 -16.15
C SER A 12 4.51 -8.55 -17.04
N THR A 13 3.86 -9.12 -18.06
CA THR A 13 2.90 -8.40 -18.90
C THR A 13 1.69 -7.93 -18.10
N LEU A 14 1.11 -8.77 -17.24
CA LEU A 14 -0.02 -8.39 -16.39
C LEU A 14 0.36 -7.29 -15.40
N SER A 15 1.55 -7.38 -14.80
CA SER A 15 2.11 -6.35 -13.91
C SER A 15 2.24 -5.02 -14.65
N TYR A 16 2.80 -5.00 -15.86
CA TYR A 16 2.89 -3.80 -16.69
C TYR A 16 1.52 -3.20 -17.01
N LEU A 17 0.58 -4.02 -17.50
CA LEU A 17 -0.77 -3.56 -17.87
C LEU A 17 -1.55 -3.04 -16.65
N ALA A 18 -1.48 -3.74 -15.52
CA ALA A 18 -2.12 -3.32 -14.29
C ALA A 18 -1.50 -2.04 -13.72
N HIS A 19 -0.18 -1.88 -13.79
CA HIS A 19 0.49 -0.64 -13.41
C HIS A 19 0.00 0.54 -14.25
N ASP A 20 -0.01 0.41 -15.58
CA ASP A 20 -0.46 1.47 -16.50
C ASP A 20 -1.92 1.85 -16.26
N TRP A 21 -2.78 0.86 -15.98
CA TRP A 21 -4.17 1.07 -15.61
C TRP A 21 -4.33 1.87 -14.31
N LEU A 22 -3.63 1.48 -13.23
CA LEU A 22 -3.66 2.20 -11.96
C LEU A 22 -3.10 3.63 -12.11
N HIS A 23 -2.01 3.78 -12.86
CA HIS A 23 -1.45 5.10 -13.18
C HIS A 23 -2.43 5.97 -13.96
N GLY A 24 -3.20 5.39 -14.88
CA GLY A 24 -4.28 6.07 -15.61
C GLY A 24 -5.32 6.69 -14.66
N PHE A 25 -5.75 5.96 -13.62
CA PHE A 25 -6.63 6.52 -12.60
C PHE A 25 -5.98 7.67 -11.83
N VAL A 26 -4.72 7.53 -11.42
CA VAL A 26 -3.99 8.59 -10.71
C VAL A 26 -3.99 9.88 -11.54
N GLN A 27 -3.67 9.78 -12.83
CA GLN A 27 -3.68 10.95 -13.73
C GLN A 27 -5.08 11.54 -13.87
N ALA A 28 -6.10 10.70 -14.08
CA ALA A 28 -7.49 11.16 -14.19
C ALA A 28 -7.95 11.89 -12.92
N ILE A 29 -7.63 11.39 -11.72
CA ILE A 29 -7.99 12.02 -10.45
C ILE A 29 -7.26 13.36 -10.29
N LYS A 30 -5.96 13.42 -10.60
CA LYS A 30 -5.16 14.65 -10.56
C LYS A 30 -5.76 15.71 -11.50
N THR A 31 -6.09 15.34 -12.74
CA THR A 31 -6.74 16.23 -13.71
C THR A 31 -8.12 16.67 -13.23
N TYR A 32 -8.93 15.76 -12.69
CA TYR A 32 -10.26 16.09 -12.16
C TYR A 32 -10.17 17.09 -10.99
N ARG A 33 -9.26 16.86 -10.04
CA ARG A 33 -9.06 17.77 -8.89
C ARG A 33 -8.58 19.15 -9.34
N ALA A 34 -7.74 19.21 -10.37
CA ALA A 34 -7.25 20.47 -10.92
C ALA A 34 -8.32 21.24 -11.72
N THR A 35 -9.25 20.56 -12.38
CA THR A 35 -10.23 21.18 -13.28
C THR A 35 -11.59 21.44 -12.63
N ILE A 36 -12.10 20.49 -11.83
CA ILE A 36 -13.45 20.53 -11.24
C ILE A 36 -13.37 20.82 -9.74
N GLY A 37 -12.44 20.19 -9.02
CA GLY A 37 -12.18 20.47 -7.59
C GLY A 37 -13.32 20.06 -6.63
N LEU A 38 -14.31 19.29 -7.06
CA LEU A 38 -15.40 18.81 -6.22
C LEU A 38 -15.09 17.42 -5.62
N PRO A 39 -15.39 17.14 -4.35
CA PRO A 39 -15.19 15.80 -3.80
C PRO A 39 -16.21 14.80 -4.39
N PRO A 40 -15.93 13.49 -4.36
CA PRO A 40 -16.95 12.48 -4.66
C PRO A 40 -18.12 12.58 -3.65
N PRO A 41 -19.35 12.22 -4.06
CA PRO A 41 -19.74 11.71 -5.36
C PRO A 41 -19.99 12.83 -6.38
N HIS A 42 -19.33 12.76 -7.54
CA HIS A 42 -19.61 13.62 -8.69
C HIS A 42 -19.66 12.75 -9.96
N PRO A 43 -20.59 12.97 -10.91
CA PRO A 43 -20.75 12.10 -12.08
C PRO A 43 -19.49 11.94 -12.94
N ALA A 44 -18.67 13.00 -13.01
CA ALA A 44 -17.40 12.99 -13.72
C ALA A 44 -16.19 12.54 -12.87
N TYR A 45 -16.40 12.13 -11.61
CA TYR A 45 -15.31 11.63 -10.77
C TYR A 45 -14.81 10.30 -11.35
N PRO A 46 -13.50 10.12 -11.56
CA PRO A 46 -12.95 8.98 -12.31
C PRO A 46 -12.93 7.66 -11.53
N LEU A 47 -13.40 7.65 -10.28
CA LEU A 47 -13.46 6.47 -9.43
C LEU A 47 -14.89 6.24 -8.91
N PRO A 48 -15.23 5.00 -8.54
CA PRO A 48 -16.46 4.73 -7.80
C PRO A 48 -16.54 5.56 -6.52
N ALA A 49 -17.75 5.98 -6.15
CA ALA A 49 -17.99 6.74 -4.93
C ALA A 49 -17.57 6.00 -3.64
N THR A 50 -17.45 4.67 -3.71
CA THR A 50 -17.04 3.81 -2.60
C THR A 50 -15.52 3.66 -2.46
N PHE A 51 -14.73 4.13 -3.42
CA PHE A 51 -13.26 4.04 -3.36
C PHE A 51 -12.68 4.93 -2.24
N PRO A 52 -11.63 4.50 -1.48
CA PRO A 52 -10.76 3.33 -1.68
C PRO A 52 -11.28 2.00 -1.16
N PHE A 53 -12.53 1.93 -0.70
CA PHE A 53 -13.14 0.73 -0.11
C PHE A 53 -14.03 -0.06 -1.09
N GLY A 54 -14.19 0.46 -2.30
CA GLY A 54 -14.82 -0.20 -3.43
C GLY A 54 -13.82 -0.93 -4.31
N GLU A 55 -14.31 -1.83 -5.15
CA GLU A 55 -13.49 -2.62 -6.06
C GLU A 55 -13.31 -1.94 -7.41
N LEU A 56 -12.15 -2.16 -8.03
CA LEU A 56 -11.89 -1.79 -9.42
C LEU A 56 -11.68 -3.07 -10.23
N THR A 57 -12.21 -3.10 -11.45
CA THR A 57 -12.02 -4.24 -12.36
C THR A 57 -11.77 -3.72 -13.76
N GLU A 58 -10.83 -4.37 -14.45
CA GLU A 58 -10.51 -4.13 -15.85
C GLU A 58 -10.29 -5.47 -16.56
N VAL A 59 -10.53 -5.51 -17.87
CA VAL A 59 -10.33 -6.73 -18.65
C VAL A 59 -9.31 -6.44 -19.75
N PHE A 60 -8.10 -6.94 -19.56
CA PHE A 60 -7.07 -6.84 -20.59
C PHE A 60 -7.26 -7.91 -21.65
N ASN A 61 -7.30 -7.47 -22.92
CA ASN A 61 -7.33 -8.36 -24.07
C ASN A 61 -5.96 -8.33 -24.72
N TRP A 62 -5.35 -9.50 -24.88
CA TRP A 62 -4.03 -9.66 -25.46
C TRP A 62 -4.10 -10.68 -26.60
N VAL A 63 -3.62 -10.29 -27.78
CA VAL A 63 -3.44 -11.21 -28.90
C VAL A 63 -2.00 -11.73 -28.92
N GLN A 64 -1.83 -13.03 -28.76
CA GLN A 64 -0.55 -13.71 -28.95
C GLN A 64 -0.50 -14.32 -30.35
N LEU A 65 0.47 -13.91 -31.16
CA LEU A 65 0.78 -14.52 -32.44
C LEU A 65 1.69 -15.73 -32.19
N VAL A 66 1.24 -16.92 -32.55
CA VAL A 66 2.04 -18.16 -32.41
C VAL A 66 2.80 -18.45 -33.71
N ASP A 67 2.18 -18.13 -34.84
CA ASP A 67 2.77 -18.11 -36.19
C ASP A 67 2.01 -17.09 -37.06
N ASP A 68 2.38 -16.93 -38.34
CA ASP A 68 1.76 -15.97 -39.27
C ASP A 68 0.25 -16.23 -39.55
N ALA A 69 -0.29 -17.38 -39.13
CA ALA A 69 -1.67 -17.79 -39.38
C ALA A 69 -2.51 -17.95 -38.10
N THR A 70 -1.87 -18.10 -36.94
CA THR A 70 -2.53 -18.52 -35.69
C THR A 70 -2.45 -17.42 -34.63
N GLN A 71 -3.61 -16.83 -34.34
CA GLN A 71 -3.80 -15.85 -33.28
C GLN A 71 -4.51 -16.50 -32.10
N ILE A 72 -3.96 -16.32 -30.90
CA ILE A 72 -4.62 -16.67 -29.65
C ILE A 72 -5.07 -15.38 -28.97
N ASN A 73 -6.38 -15.19 -28.84
CA ASN A 73 -6.96 -14.11 -28.06
C ASN A 73 -7.04 -14.52 -26.60
N GLN A 74 -6.23 -13.90 -25.76
CA GLN A 74 -6.21 -14.08 -24.33
C GLN A 74 -6.97 -12.95 -23.66
N ARG A 75 -7.71 -13.30 -22.60
CA ARG A 75 -8.52 -12.37 -21.82
C ARG A 75 -8.17 -12.51 -20.35
N PHE A 76 -7.66 -11.44 -19.77
CA PHE A 76 -7.22 -11.40 -18.37
C PHE A 76 -8.05 -10.40 -17.57
N PRO A 77 -9.06 -10.86 -16.81
CA PRO A 77 -9.75 -10.00 -15.86
C PRO A 77 -8.79 -9.69 -14.72
N VAL A 78 -8.53 -8.41 -14.48
CA VAL A 78 -7.73 -7.90 -13.37
C VAL A 78 -8.66 -7.17 -12.41
N ARG A 79 -8.55 -7.49 -11.12
CA ARG A 79 -9.36 -6.90 -10.06
C ARG A 79 -8.45 -6.33 -8.99
N MET A 80 -8.79 -5.14 -8.51
CA MET A 80 -8.29 -4.59 -7.26
C MET A 80 -9.37 -4.77 -6.19
N ALA A 81 -9.08 -5.61 -5.21
CA ALA A 81 -9.98 -5.91 -4.10
C ALA A 81 -9.44 -5.29 -2.80
N PHE A 82 -10.36 -4.97 -1.89
CA PHE A 82 -10.07 -4.43 -0.58
C PHE A 82 -10.56 -5.38 0.51
N THR A 83 -9.76 -5.58 1.55
CA THR A 83 -10.14 -6.31 2.77
C THR A 83 -9.82 -5.44 3.97
N GLU A 84 -10.84 -5.18 4.79
CA GLU A 84 -10.67 -4.34 5.97
C GLU A 84 -9.94 -5.08 7.11
N GLY A 85 -10.10 -6.40 7.25
CA GLY A 85 -9.58 -7.13 8.41
C GLY A 85 -10.39 -6.86 9.70
N ASN A 86 -10.00 -7.47 10.82
CA ASN A 86 -10.66 -7.26 12.11
C ASN A 86 -10.12 -6.01 12.82
N ALA A 87 -10.96 -4.96 12.89
CA ALA A 87 -10.63 -3.72 13.56
C ALA A 87 -10.32 -3.87 15.06
N ALA A 88 -10.96 -4.82 15.76
CA ALA A 88 -10.71 -5.06 17.18
C ALA A 88 -9.30 -5.64 17.43
N ARG A 89 -8.78 -6.40 16.46
CA ARG A 89 -7.43 -6.97 16.47
C ARG A 89 -6.38 -6.06 15.86
N TRP A 90 -6.78 -4.88 15.39
CA TRP A 90 -5.92 -3.94 14.68
C TRP A 90 -5.31 -4.54 13.41
N ASP A 91 -6.03 -5.44 12.75
CA ASP A 91 -5.58 -6.00 11.48
C ASP A 91 -5.38 -4.88 10.44
N PRO A 92 -4.37 -5.01 9.57
CA PRO A 92 -4.09 -4.02 8.54
C PRO A 92 -5.21 -3.99 7.50
N LEU A 93 -5.34 -2.85 6.86
CA LEU A 93 -6.16 -2.65 5.67
C LEU A 93 -5.39 -3.19 4.47
N VAL A 94 -5.99 -4.06 3.66
CA VAL A 94 -5.28 -4.75 2.58
C VAL A 94 -5.93 -4.50 1.23
N TRP A 95 -5.15 -4.06 0.26
CA TRP A 95 -5.53 -4.01 -1.14
C TRP A 95 -4.73 -5.03 -1.93
N VAL A 96 -5.39 -5.76 -2.82
CA VAL A 96 -4.76 -6.80 -3.65
C VAL A 96 -5.16 -6.58 -5.10
N VAL A 97 -4.18 -6.53 -5.99
CA VAL A 97 -4.39 -6.61 -7.44
C VAL A 97 -4.08 -8.02 -7.88
N HIS A 98 -5.07 -8.68 -8.52
CA HIS A 98 -4.94 -10.07 -8.94
C HIS A 98 -5.69 -10.35 -10.24
N SER A 99 -5.32 -11.43 -10.93
CA SER A 99 -6.02 -11.99 -12.09
C SER A 99 -6.23 -13.48 -11.90
N GLY A 100 -7.49 -13.89 -11.67
CA GLY A 100 -7.78 -15.23 -11.17
C GLY A 100 -7.03 -15.49 -9.86
N ASP A 101 -6.24 -16.56 -9.82
CA ASP A 101 -5.40 -16.97 -8.68
C ASP A 101 -4.01 -16.30 -8.66
N ILE A 102 -3.67 -15.51 -9.69
CA ILE A 102 -2.38 -14.84 -9.79
C ILE A 102 -2.45 -13.51 -9.04
N VAL A 103 -1.74 -13.41 -7.92
CA VAL A 103 -1.53 -12.14 -7.23
C VAL A 103 -0.43 -11.35 -7.93
N ILE A 104 -0.75 -10.13 -8.34
CA ILE A 104 0.16 -9.24 -9.06
C ILE A 104 0.84 -8.27 -8.09
N GLY A 105 0.11 -7.77 -7.08
CA GLY A 105 0.66 -6.87 -6.07
C GLY A 105 -0.26 -6.71 -4.86
N ILE A 106 0.33 -6.41 -3.71
CA ILE A 106 -0.39 -6.23 -2.44
C ILE A 106 0.06 -4.93 -1.77
N LEU A 107 -0.88 -4.18 -1.20
CA LEU A 107 -0.61 -3.09 -0.27
C LEU A 107 -1.27 -3.39 1.06
N GLU A 108 -0.46 -3.46 2.12
CA GLU A 108 -0.92 -3.47 3.49
C GLU A 108 -0.73 -2.07 4.08
N LEU A 109 -1.79 -1.48 4.62
CA LEU A 109 -1.73 -0.26 5.39
C LEU A 109 -2.01 -0.57 6.85
N ASP A 110 -1.05 -0.24 7.70
CA ASP A 110 -1.22 -0.28 9.14
C ASP A 110 -2.40 0.60 9.56
N ARG A 111 -3.37 0.01 10.26
CA ARG A 111 -4.58 0.70 10.74
C ARG A 111 -4.26 1.91 11.62
N ARG A 112 -3.10 1.92 12.28
CA ARG A 112 -2.64 3.07 13.07
C ARG A 112 -2.40 4.31 12.20
N VAL A 113 -1.88 4.10 10.99
CA VAL A 113 -1.67 5.17 10.00
C VAL A 113 -3.01 5.61 9.40
N SER A 114 -3.95 4.70 9.15
CA SER A 114 -5.26 5.07 8.61
C SER A 114 -6.11 5.90 9.59
N ILE A 115 -5.98 5.64 10.89
CA ILE A 115 -6.68 6.36 11.95
C ILE A 115 -6.04 7.73 12.21
N ASP A 116 -4.72 7.82 12.16
CA ASP A 116 -3.97 9.05 12.42
C ASP A 116 -3.36 9.62 11.14
N GLN A 117 -4.19 10.37 10.42
CA GLN A 117 -3.81 11.06 9.18
C GLN A 117 -3.31 12.49 9.41
N SER A 118 -2.90 12.83 10.65
CA SER A 118 -2.39 14.16 10.97
C SER A 118 -1.07 14.49 10.26
N VAL A 119 -0.32 13.46 9.87
CA VAL A 119 1.00 13.58 9.24
C VAL A 119 1.00 13.09 7.79
N ILE A 120 0.22 12.04 7.49
CA ILE A 120 0.06 11.48 6.14
C ILE A 120 -1.41 11.47 5.78
N SER A 121 -1.75 12.06 4.64
CA SER A 121 -3.08 11.91 4.04
C SER A 121 -3.16 10.60 3.27
N VAL A 122 -3.96 9.65 3.75
CA VAL A 122 -4.24 8.39 3.06
C VAL A 122 -5.47 8.60 2.18
N ASP A 123 -5.23 9.14 0.99
CA ASP A 123 -6.29 9.42 0.02
C ASP A 123 -6.29 8.43 -1.16
N PRO A 124 -7.26 8.51 -2.08
CA PRO A 124 -7.30 7.63 -3.24
C PRO A 124 -6.04 7.64 -4.11
N ILE A 125 -5.39 8.81 -4.26
CA ILE A 125 -4.15 8.92 -5.05
C ILE A 125 -3.04 8.14 -4.33
N PHE A 126 -2.90 8.33 -3.03
CA PHE A 126 -1.92 7.61 -2.23
C PHE A 126 -2.07 6.09 -2.37
N ILE A 127 -3.29 5.57 -2.21
CA ILE A 127 -3.55 4.11 -2.34
C ILE A 127 -3.21 3.62 -3.76
N LEU A 128 -3.64 4.32 -4.80
CA LEU A 128 -3.38 3.92 -6.18
C LEU A 128 -1.90 3.99 -6.56
N GLU A 129 -1.17 5.03 -6.13
CA GLU A 129 0.26 5.16 -6.36
C GLU A 129 1.03 4.03 -5.67
N ARG A 130 0.67 3.68 -4.43
CA ARG A 130 1.30 2.57 -3.70
C ARG A 130 0.93 1.21 -4.28
N MET A 131 -0.30 1.02 -4.74
CA MET A 131 -0.67 -0.19 -5.46
C MET A 131 0.06 -0.31 -6.79
N GLY A 132 0.21 0.78 -7.53
CA GLY A 132 0.99 0.82 -8.76
C GLY A 132 2.43 0.40 -8.51
N GLU A 133 3.06 0.95 -7.47
CA GLU A 133 4.42 0.57 -7.07
C GLU A 133 4.52 -0.91 -6.64
N ALA A 134 3.55 -1.42 -5.87
CA ALA A 134 3.50 -2.82 -5.46
C ALA A 134 3.38 -3.77 -6.66
N VAL A 135 2.51 -3.44 -7.61
CA VAL A 135 2.29 -4.16 -8.87
C VAL A 135 3.55 -4.15 -9.73
N GLN A 136 4.18 -2.99 -9.91
CA GLN A 136 5.41 -2.85 -10.71
C GLN A 136 6.56 -3.69 -10.13
N ARG A 137 6.68 -3.73 -8.80
CA ARG A 137 7.67 -4.55 -8.09
C ARG A 137 7.28 -6.01 -7.95
N GLN A 138 6.05 -6.37 -8.33
CA GLN A 138 5.46 -7.71 -8.15
C GLN A 138 5.60 -8.20 -6.71
N THR A 139 5.33 -7.33 -5.75
CA THR A 139 5.58 -7.59 -4.32
C THR A 139 4.46 -7.06 -3.45
N LYS A 140 4.58 -7.35 -2.16
CA LYS A 140 3.80 -6.71 -1.12
C LYS A 140 4.53 -5.48 -0.60
N LEU A 141 3.82 -4.35 -0.58
CA LEU A 141 4.24 -3.16 0.13
C LEU A 141 3.48 -3.02 1.45
N VAL A 142 4.19 -2.61 2.49
CA VAL A 142 3.64 -2.36 3.82
C VAL A 142 3.88 -0.91 4.15
N VAL A 143 2.79 -0.17 4.39
CA VAL A 143 2.81 1.20 4.89
C VAL A 143 2.58 1.13 6.40
N SER A 144 3.59 1.52 7.16
CA SER A 144 3.57 1.41 8.62
C SER A 144 4.29 2.58 9.27
N SER A 145 4.20 2.66 10.60
CA SER A 145 5.05 3.54 11.39
C SER A 145 5.79 2.79 12.49
N HIS A 146 6.98 3.28 12.81
CA HIS A 146 7.78 2.78 13.93
C HIS A 146 8.47 3.94 14.66
N ILE A 147 8.89 3.68 15.90
CA ILE A 147 9.54 4.68 16.75
C ILE A 147 11.05 4.48 16.73
N ILE A 148 11.79 5.55 16.51
CA ILE A 148 13.24 5.60 16.69
C ILE A 148 13.64 6.69 17.67
N MET A 149 14.76 6.47 18.35
CA MET A 149 15.44 7.50 19.11
C MET A 149 16.66 7.96 18.32
N CYS A 150 16.74 9.24 18.01
CA CYS A 150 17.92 9.83 17.39
C CYS A 150 18.73 10.60 18.42
N THR A 151 20.05 10.46 18.34
CA THR A 151 21.00 11.29 19.10
C THR A 151 21.91 12.05 18.13
N PRO A 152 22.39 13.25 18.51
CA PRO A 152 23.41 13.95 17.74
C PRO A 152 24.67 13.09 17.60
N ASN A 153 25.11 12.87 16.37
CA ASN A 153 26.43 12.32 16.01
C ASN A 153 26.92 11.14 16.85
N GLY A 154 26.09 10.09 17.01
CA GLY A 154 26.48 8.86 17.68
C GLY A 154 26.75 9.00 19.19
N GLN A 155 26.34 10.12 19.80
CA GLN A 155 26.40 10.27 21.25
C GLN A 155 25.47 9.27 21.93
N VAL A 156 25.86 8.83 23.12
CA VAL A 156 24.99 8.02 23.99
C VAL A 156 23.73 8.81 24.31
N ALA A 157 22.58 8.16 24.19
CA ALA A 157 21.29 8.76 24.46
C ALA A 157 21.14 9.14 25.94
N THR A 158 20.78 10.38 26.19
CA THR A 158 20.42 10.96 27.48
C THR A 158 19.09 11.70 27.31
N THR A 159 18.39 11.96 28.42
CA THR A 159 17.12 12.70 28.41
C THR A 159 17.19 14.08 27.76
N ASN A 160 18.39 14.68 27.68
CA ASN A 160 18.59 16.05 27.22
C ASN A 160 19.14 16.13 25.78
N ASN A 161 19.55 15.00 25.19
CA ASN A 161 20.12 14.93 23.84
C ASN A 161 19.45 13.88 22.94
N SER A 162 18.34 13.28 23.38
CA SER A 162 17.55 12.35 22.58
C SER A 162 16.29 13.01 22.04
N VAL A 163 16.01 12.85 20.75
CA VAL A 163 14.72 13.19 20.16
C VAL A 163 14.07 11.91 19.65
N TRP A 164 12.83 11.68 20.07
CA TRP A 164 12.03 10.56 19.60
C TRP A 164 11.30 10.95 18.32
N TYR A 165 11.39 10.09 17.32
CA TYR A 165 10.65 10.23 16.08
C TYR A 165 9.75 9.02 15.87
N GLU A 166 8.53 9.29 15.43
CA GLU A 166 7.76 8.30 14.68
C GLU A 166 8.06 8.49 13.21
N VAL A 167 8.59 7.44 12.61
CA VAL A 167 8.93 7.37 11.20
C VAL A 167 7.81 6.63 10.52
N TYR A 168 7.23 7.25 9.50
CA TYR A 168 6.27 6.60 8.63
C TYR A 168 6.96 6.22 7.34
N GLU A 169 6.77 4.99 6.90
CA GLU A 169 7.55 4.43 5.82
C GLU A 169 6.77 3.39 5.04
N VAL A 170 7.30 3.10 3.85
CA VAL A 170 6.89 2.03 2.96
C VAL A 170 8.01 1.03 2.89
N ARG A 171 7.71 -0.24 3.15
CA ARG A 171 8.67 -1.35 3.09
C ARG A 171 8.15 -2.48 2.21
N THR A 172 9.04 -3.33 1.73
CA THR A 172 8.66 -4.57 1.04
C THR A 172 8.30 -5.68 2.04
N ALA A 173 7.76 -6.81 1.55
CA ALA A 173 7.58 -8.02 2.35
C ALA A 173 8.87 -8.56 2.98
N ALA A 174 10.03 -8.27 2.37
CA ALA A 174 11.34 -8.65 2.89
C ALA A 174 11.90 -7.65 3.91
N ASP A 175 11.08 -6.71 4.38
CA ASP A 175 11.44 -5.64 5.32
C ASP A 175 12.48 -4.65 4.76
N GLU A 176 12.60 -4.54 3.43
CA GLU A 176 13.47 -3.56 2.78
C GLU A 176 12.78 -2.20 2.71
N LEU A 177 13.48 -1.14 3.11
CA LEU A 177 12.96 0.23 3.02
C LEU A 177 12.82 0.65 1.57
N VAL A 178 11.59 0.96 1.15
CA VAL A 178 11.28 1.52 -0.17
C VAL A 178 11.33 3.04 -0.11
N GLN A 179 10.63 3.62 0.87
CA GLN A 179 10.54 5.06 1.03
C GLN A 179 10.22 5.44 2.47
N GLU A 180 10.95 6.41 3.01
CA GLU A 180 10.52 7.16 4.18
C GLU A 180 9.54 8.25 3.74
N LEU A 181 8.32 8.27 4.29
CA LEU A 181 7.27 9.21 3.92
C LEU A 181 7.43 10.52 4.68
N VAL A 182 7.55 10.45 6.01
CA VAL A 182 7.63 11.61 6.90
C VAL A 182 8.06 11.18 8.31
N ARG A 183 8.52 12.14 9.10
CA ARG A 183 8.80 11.96 10.54
C ARG A 183 7.96 12.90 11.38
N ARG A 184 7.45 12.40 12.50
CA ARG A 184 6.82 13.20 13.56
C ARG A 184 7.69 13.18 14.81
N VAL A 185 8.00 14.35 15.36
CA VAL A 185 8.64 14.45 16.68
C VAL A 185 7.65 14.03 17.76
N ILE A 186 8.09 13.19 18.69
CA ILE A 186 7.30 12.74 19.83
C ILE A 186 7.94 13.19 21.13
N SER A 187 7.15 13.83 21.98
CA SER A 187 7.59 14.24 23.32
C SER A 187 7.41 13.15 24.37
N HIS A 188 6.42 12.28 24.20
CA HIS A 188 6.05 11.23 25.16
C HIS A 188 5.88 9.88 24.43
N PRO A 189 6.99 9.16 24.15
CA PRO A 189 6.90 7.86 23.51
C PRO A 189 6.14 6.88 24.41
N ARG A 190 5.26 6.08 23.80
CA ARG A 190 4.57 4.99 24.49
C ARG A 190 5.36 3.71 24.31
N HIS A 191 5.28 2.80 25.26
CA HIS A 191 5.84 1.45 25.15
C HIS A 191 4.79 0.42 25.55
N CYS A 192 4.90 -0.78 24.98
CA CYS A 192 4.09 -1.90 25.40
C CYS A 192 4.42 -2.26 26.86
N PRO A 193 3.43 -2.39 27.76
CA PRO A 193 3.69 -2.69 29.16
C PRO A 193 4.31 -4.08 29.37
N GLU A 194 4.08 -5.03 28.45
CA GLU A 194 4.58 -6.41 28.55
C GLU A 194 6.01 -6.57 28.01
N CYS A 195 6.27 -6.13 26.78
CA CYS A 195 7.57 -6.35 26.13
C CYS A 195 8.44 -5.10 26.00
N ARG A 196 7.98 -3.94 26.49
CA ARG A 196 8.69 -2.64 26.46
C ARG A 196 9.08 -2.13 25.07
N VAL A 197 8.56 -2.74 24.00
CA VAL A 197 8.70 -2.24 22.62
C VAL A 197 8.01 -0.88 22.50
N TRP A 198 8.69 0.07 21.84
CA TRP A 198 8.13 1.40 21.56
C TRP A 198 6.95 1.30 20.60
N LEU A 199 5.88 2.03 20.92
CA LEU A 199 4.63 2.01 20.18
C LEU A 199 4.46 3.32 19.42
N PRO A 200 3.95 3.28 18.18
CA PRO A 200 3.41 4.43 17.47
C PRO A 200 2.51 5.30 18.34
N HIS A 201 2.39 6.58 18.04
CA HIS A 201 1.56 7.48 18.84
C HIS A 201 0.06 7.11 18.76
N SER A 202 -0.42 6.70 17.59
CA SER A 202 -1.75 6.10 17.43
C SER A 202 -1.70 4.59 17.66
N GLY A 203 -2.83 4.00 18.05
CA GLY A 203 -2.92 2.55 18.23
C GLY A 203 -3.15 2.08 19.66
N PRO A 204 -3.22 0.76 19.85
CA PRO A 204 -3.55 0.16 21.13
C PRO A 204 -2.46 0.40 22.18
N SER A 205 -2.79 0.13 23.45
CA SER A 205 -1.86 0.25 24.58
C SER A 205 -0.80 -0.86 24.63
N HIS A 206 -1.02 -1.96 23.90
CA HIS A 206 -0.10 -3.10 23.78
C HIS A 206 0.40 -3.20 22.34
N CYS A 207 1.56 -3.85 22.11
CA CYS A 207 1.97 -4.14 20.74
C CYS A 207 1.04 -5.21 20.13
N LEU A 208 1.02 -5.31 18.80
CA LEU A 208 0.12 -6.21 18.07
C LEU A 208 0.26 -7.69 18.50
N GLN A 209 1.44 -8.10 18.96
CA GLN A 209 1.70 -9.47 19.44
C GLN A 209 1.06 -9.77 20.81
N HIS A 210 0.83 -8.74 21.63
CA HIS A 210 0.23 -8.87 22.97
C HIS A 210 -1.21 -8.33 22.99
N LEU A 211 -1.85 -8.20 21.82
CA LEU A 211 -3.29 -7.96 21.77
C LEU A 211 -4.04 -9.26 22.05
N PRO A 212 -5.17 -9.21 22.79
CA PRO A 212 -6.04 -10.37 22.94
C PRO A 212 -6.51 -10.84 21.56
N ALA A 213 -6.50 -12.16 21.37
CA ALA A 213 -6.88 -12.82 20.12
C ALA A 213 -8.35 -12.59 19.75
#